data_AF-A0A957S611-F1
#
_entry.id   AF-A0A957S611-F1
#
_cell.length_a   1.000
_cell.length_b   1.000
_cell.length_c   1.000
_cell.angle_alpha   90.00
_cell.angle_beta   90.00
_cell.angle_gamma   90.00
#
_symmetry.space_group_name_H-M   'P 1'
#
loop_
_entity.id
_entity.type
_entity.pdbx_description
1 polymer ?
#
loop_
_entity_poly.entity_id
_entity_poly.type
_entity_poly.pdbx_seq_one_letter_code
_entity_poly.pdbx_strand_id
1 'polypeptide(L)'
;MLEDKELETLIGYILLADDSTRCAFLSDPQAVAEKLGMTLSDQAADHIATTVTLRKLNEMAKTVADWQPHQSATNWESPPASY
;
A
#
# COMPACT_ATOMS: atom_id res chain seq x y z
N MET A 1 -13.27 -7.74 19.97
CA MET A 1 -13.52 -7.82 18.52
C MET A 1 -13.71 -6.39 18.06
N LEU A 2 -12.94 -5.94 17.07
CA LEU A 2 -12.96 -4.54 16.64
C LEU A 2 -14.26 -4.20 15.90
N GLU A 3 -14.86 -3.06 16.23
CA GLU A 3 -15.98 -2.51 15.47
C GLU A 3 -15.50 -1.89 14.15
N ASP A 4 -16.37 -1.80 13.13
CA ASP A 4 -16.02 -1.27 11.79
C ASP A 4 -15.33 0.10 11.84
N LYS A 5 -15.71 0.95 12.80
CA LYS A 5 -15.10 2.27 12.99
C LYS A 5 -13.66 2.19 13.52
N GLU A 6 -13.39 1.24 14.41
CA GLU A 6 -12.07 1.01 14.96
C GLU A 6 -11.16 0.38 13.90
N LEU A 7 -11.74 -0.46 13.04
CA LEU A 7 -11.06 -1.07 11.89
C LEU A 7 -10.59 -0.02 10.88
N GLU A 8 -11.45 0.91 10.48
CA GLU A 8 -11.05 2.02 9.58
C GLU A 8 -10.04 2.97 10.22
N THR A 9 -10.15 3.18 11.54
CA THR A 9 -9.13 3.97 12.26
C THR A 9 -7.78 3.29 12.20
N LEU A 10 -7.73 1.97 12.40
CA LEU A 10 -6.51 1.17 12.30
C LEU A 10 -5.94 1.19 10.87
N ILE A 11 -6.79 1.06 9.84
CA ILE A 11 -6.39 1.19 8.42
C ILE A 11 -5.76 2.56 8.16
N GLY A 12 -6.38 3.63 8.68
CA GLY A 12 -5.84 4.99 8.57
C GLY A 12 -4.45 5.12 9.19
N TYR A 13 -4.24 4.58 10.40
CA TYR A 13 -2.93 4.58 11.04
C TYR A 13 -1.86 3.83 10.23
N ILE A 14 -2.19 2.66 9.69
CA ILE A 14 -1.25 1.84 8.89
C ILE A 14 -0.85 2.55 7.60
N LEU A 15 -1.79 3.26 6.96
CA LEU A 15 -1.51 4.05 5.75
C LEU A 15 -0.56 5.22 6.02
N LEU A 16 -0.64 5.81 7.21
CA LEU A 16 0.22 6.91 7.67
C LEU A 16 1.54 6.44 8.29
N ALA A 17 1.65 5.17 8.68
CA ALA A 17 2.86 4.59 9.24
C ALA A 17 4.01 4.54 8.23
N ASP A 18 5.25 4.45 8.71
CA ASP A 18 6.42 4.24 7.86
C ASP A 18 6.36 2.91 7.10
N ASP A 19 7.16 2.80 6.04
CA ASP A 19 7.13 1.61 5.17
C ASP A 19 7.55 0.33 5.92
N SER A 20 8.45 0.43 6.91
CA SER A 20 8.84 -0.72 7.74
C SER A 20 7.69 -1.26 8.58
N THR A 21 6.94 -0.39 9.26
CA THR A 21 5.79 -0.76 10.10
C THR A 21 4.65 -1.26 9.24
N ARG A 22 4.44 -0.64 8.07
CA ARG A 22 3.42 -1.09 7.11
C ARG A 22 3.74 -2.46 6.53
N CYS A 23 4.98 -2.71 6.13
CA CYS A 23 5.43 -4.02 5.64
C CYS A 23 5.33 -5.09 6.73
N ALA A 24 5.75 -4.78 7.96
CA ALA A 24 5.59 -5.70 9.09
C ALA A 24 4.11 -6.03 9.36
N PHE A 25 3.22 -5.03 9.25
CA PHE A 25 1.78 -5.24 9.40
C PHE A 25 1.20 -6.10 8.27
N LEU A 26 1.57 -5.84 7.01
CA LEU A 26 1.10 -6.63 5.88
C LEU A 26 1.62 -8.08 5.90
N SER A 27 2.79 -8.33 6.49
CA SER A 27 3.32 -9.68 6.65
C SER A 27 2.66 -10.46 7.79
N ASP A 28 2.34 -9.78 8.90
CA ASP A 28 1.73 -10.39 10.08
C ASP A 28 0.82 -9.39 10.81
N PRO A 29 -0.44 -9.26 10.38
CA PRO A 29 -1.40 -8.34 10.98
C PRO A 29 -1.70 -8.69 12.44
N GLN A 30 -1.69 -9.98 12.79
CA GLN A 30 -1.98 -10.48 14.12
C GLN A 30 -0.87 -10.10 15.10
N ALA A 31 0.39 -10.34 14.76
CA ALA A 31 1.51 -9.98 15.63
C ALA A 31 1.61 -8.48 15.89
N VAL A 32 1.24 -7.63 14.93
CA VAL A 32 1.23 -6.18 15.15
C VAL A 32 0.01 -5.75 15.99
N ALA A 33 -1.16 -6.33 15.77
CA ALA A 33 -2.33 -6.06 16.61
C ALA A 33 -2.10 -6.49 18.08
N GLU A 34 -1.45 -7.62 18.32
CA GLU A 34 -1.09 -8.08 19.67
C GLU A 34 -0.18 -7.08 20.39
N LYS A 35 0.80 -6.49 19.70
CA LYS A 35 1.67 -5.43 20.27
C LYS A 35 0.89 -4.18 20.68
N LEU A 36 -0.25 -3.92 20.03
CA LEU A 36 -1.14 -2.81 20.34
C LEU A 36 -2.18 -3.17 21.42
N GLY A 37 -2.11 -4.39 21.98
CA GLY A 37 -3.09 -4.88 22.96
C GLY A 37 -4.46 -5.19 22.35
N MET A 38 -4.50 -5.43 21.04
CA MET A 38 -5.72 -5.67 20.27
C MET A 38 -5.77 -7.11 19.78
N THR A 39 -6.98 -7.65 19.62
CA THR A 39 -7.19 -8.96 19.01
C THR A 39 -8.01 -8.81 17.74
N LEU A 40 -7.40 -9.12 16.59
CA LEU A 40 -8.06 -9.17 15.30
C LEU A 40 -8.61 -10.58 15.04
N SER A 41 -9.79 -10.66 14.43
CA SER A 41 -10.23 -11.89 13.77
C SER A 41 -9.50 -12.05 12.44
N ASP A 42 -9.39 -13.27 11.93
CA ASP A 42 -8.76 -13.54 10.63
C ASP A 42 -9.43 -12.74 9.50
N GLN A 43 -10.76 -12.63 9.52
CA GLN A 43 -11.52 -11.83 8.56
C GLN A 43 -11.19 -10.34 8.62
N ALA A 44 -10.97 -9.80 9.83
CA ALA A 44 -10.60 -8.40 10.03
C ALA A 44 -9.15 -8.14 9.56
N ALA A 45 -8.24 -9.08 9.83
CA ALA A 45 -6.86 -9.01 9.35
C ALA A 45 -6.79 -8.99 7.81
N ASP A 46 -7.49 -9.92 7.15
CA ASP A 46 -7.56 -9.99 5.68
C ASP A 46 -8.17 -8.72 5.08
N HIS A 47 -9.22 -8.19 5.69
CA HIS A 47 -9.86 -6.96 5.23
C HIS A 47 -8.90 -5.77 5.30
N ILE A 48 -8.16 -5.62 6.41
CA ILE A 48 -7.17 -4.55 6.56
C ILE A 48 -6.04 -4.71 5.53
N ALA A 49 -5.48 -5.90 5.40
CA ALA A 49 -4.38 -6.16 4.48
C ALA A 49 -4.78 -5.85 3.02
N THR A 50 -5.97 -6.30 2.61
CA THR A 50 -6.52 -6.03 1.28
C THR A 50 -6.74 -4.53 1.05
N THR A 51 -7.35 -3.86 2.03
CA THR A 51 -7.70 -2.43 1.90
C THR A 51 -6.45 -1.54 1.86
N VAL A 52 -5.46 -1.80 2.72
CA VAL A 52 -4.18 -1.07 2.72
C VAL A 52 -3.45 -1.27 1.39
N THR A 53 -3.40 -2.51 0.89
CA THR A 53 -2.75 -2.83 -0.40
C THR A 53 -3.43 -2.10 -1.56
N LEU A 54 -4.76 -2.17 -1.65
CA LEU A 54 -5.53 -1.51 -2.71
C LEU A 54 -5.39 0.01 -2.68
N ARG A 55 -5.45 0.63 -1.49
CA ARG A 55 -5.29 2.08 -1.34
C ARG A 55 -3.89 2.52 -1.77
N LYS A 56 -2.83 1.76 -1.43
CA LYS A 56 -1.46 2.04 -1.89
C LYS A 56 -1.27 1.87 -3.39
N LEU A 57 -1.83 0.81 -3.98
CA LEU A 57 -1.82 0.65 -5.43
C LEU A 57 -2.52 1.81 -6.14
N ASN A 58 -3.61 2.32 -5.56
CA ASN A 58 -4.32 3.48 -6.08
C ASN A 58 -3.49 4.78 -5.95
N GLU A 59 -2.79 4.99 -4.83
CA GLU A 59 -1.83 6.10 -4.69
C GLU A 59 -0.67 6.00 -5.71
N MET A 60 -0.14 4.81 -5.93
CA MET A 60 0.89 4.55 -6.95
C MET A 60 0.35 4.80 -8.36
N ALA A 61 -0.87 4.35 -8.65
CA ALA A 61 -1.50 4.59 -9.95
C ALA A 61 -1.75 6.08 -10.20
N LYS A 62 -2.17 6.83 -9.16
CA LYS A 62 -2.31 8.29 -9.23
C LYS A 62 -0.98 8.98 -9.46
N THR A 63 0.05 8.62 -8.70
CA THR A 63 1.39 9.20 -8.91
C THR A 63 1.96 8.89 -10.29
N VAL A 64 1.69 7.72 -10.88
CA VAL A 64 2.05 7.40 -12.27
C VAL A 64 1.21 8.18 -13.28
N ALA A 65 -0.09 8.36 -13.03
CA ALA A 65 -0.96 9.18 -13.89
C ALA A 65 -0.60 10.67 -13.84
N ASP A 66 -0.20 11.16 -12.67
CA ASP A 66 0.27 12.53 -12.41
C ASP A 66 1.74 12.71 -12.82
N TRP A 67 2.49 11.62 -12.97
CA TRP A 67 3.83 11.63 -13.54
C TRP A 67 3.73 11.89 -15.04
N GLN A 68 3.71 13.17 -15.40
CA GLN A 68 4.12 13.57 -16.73
C GLN A 68 5.62 13.29 -16.85
N PRO A 69 6.08 12.40 -17.75
CA PRO A 69 7.49 12.32 -18.04
C PRO A 69 7.94 13.73 -18.42
N HIS A 70 8.90 14.29 -17.70
CA HIS A 70 9.60 15.47 -18.18
C HIS A 70 10.04 15.14 -19.60
N GLN A 71 9.42 15.80 -20.58
CA GLN A 71 9.85 15.72 -21.97
C GLN A 71 11.22 16.41 -22.09
N SER A 72 12.25 15.84 -21.48
CA SER A 72 13.59 15.95 -22.02
C SER A 72 13.63 14.97 -23.18
N ALA A 73 13.16 15.45 -24.33
CA ALA A 73 13.35 14.82 -25.61
C ALA A 73 14.84 14.52 -25.81
N THR A 74 15.26 13.27 -25.69
CA THR A 74 16.39 12.71 -26.47
C THR A 74 16.53 11.21 -26.20
N ASN A 75 16.54 10.44 -27.29
CA ASN A 75 17.13 9.10 -27.41
C ASN A 75 16.27 7.90 -26.97
N TRP A 76 15.00 7.85 -27.39
CA TRP A 76 14.49 6.55 -27.86
C TRP A 76 15.15 6.30 -29.21
N GLU A 77 16.37 5.76 -29.17
CA GLU A 77 17.02 5.25 -30.38
C GLU A 77 16.09 4.19 -30.99
N SER A 78 15.47 4.53 -32.12
CA SER A 78 14.88 3.55 -33.00
C SER A 78 15.91 2.44 -33.22
N PRO A 79 15.55 1.15 -33.09
CA PRO A 79 16.49 0.08 -33.42
C PRO A 79 17.01 0.32 -34.84
N PRO A 80 18.33 0.23 -35.08
CA PRO A 80 18.88 0.50 -36.38
C PRO A 80 18.20 -0.42 -37.39
N ALA A 81 17.67 0.17 -38.46
CA ALA A 81 17.15 -0.59 -39.59
C ALA A 81 18.28 -1.47 -40.12
N SER A 82 18.21 -2.77 -39.84
CA SER A 82 19.13 -3.76 -40.40
C SER A 82 19.02 -3.73 -41.93
N TYR A 83 20.18 -3.68 -42.58
CA TYR A 83 20.38 -3.69 -44.04
C TYR A 83 19.80 -4.94 -44.72
#